data_AF-A0A2V5V8I1-F1
#
_entry.id   AF-A0A2V5V8I1-F1
#
_cell.length_a   1.000
_cell.length_b   1.000
_cell.length_c   1.000
_cell.angle_alpha   90.00
_cell.angle_beta   90.00
_cell.angle_gamma   90.00
#
_symmetry.space_group_name_H-M   'P 1'
#
loop_
_entity.id
_entity.type
_entity.pdbx_description
1 polymer ?
#
loop_
_entity_poly.entity_id
_entity_poly.type
_entity_poly.pdbx_seq_one_letter_code
_entity_poly.pdbx_strand_id
1 'polypeptide(L)' 'MNPPNTSAETKPDLSLEIAHLLLIDAVGYSRLLVNEQIELLQELNQIGRGTECFRAAETTGKLIRVPSGDGMALLF' A
#
# COMPACT_ATOMS: atom_id res chain seq x y z
N MET A 1 53.88 12.32 -20.32
CA MET A 1 52.53 12.12 -20.88
C MET A 1 51.72 11.37 -19.82
N ASN A 2 50.70 11.98 -19.24
CA ASN A 2 49.82 11.33 -18.25
C ASN A 2 48.66 10.65 -18.98
N PRO A 3 48.22 9.44 -18.57
CA PRO A 3 47.05 8.80 -19.16
C PRO A 3 45.77 9.53 -18.72
N PRO A 4 44.70 9.50 -19.53
CA PRO A 4 43.46 10.17 -19.19
C PRO A 4 42.76 9.40 -18.06
N ASN A 5 42.34 10.12 -17.03
CA ASN A 5 41.40 9.64 -16.02
C ASN A 5 40.15 9.13 -16.74
N THR A 6 39.95 7.82 -16.75
CA THR A 6 38.65 7.23 -17.08
C THR A 6 37.74 7.54 -15.90
N SER A 7 36.94 8.59 -16.05
CA SER A 7 35.85 8.91 -15.13
C SER A 7 34.95 7.68 -15.07
N ALA A 8 34.98 6.95 -13.95
CA ALA A 8 34.02 5.90 -13.68
C ALA A 8 32.64 6.54 -13.77
N GLU A 9 31.85 6.16 -14.77
CA GLU A 9 30.45 6.56 -14.88
C GLU A 9 29.74 6.08 -13.61
N THR A 10 29.46 7.02 -12.72
CA THR A 10 28.59 6.80 -11.56
C THR A 10 27.23 6.42 -12.12
N LYS A 11 26.87 5.14 -12.03
CA LYS A 11 25.51 4.67 -12.30
C LYS A 11 24.54 5.62 -11.61
N PRO A 12 23.52 6.15 -12.31
CA PRO A 12 22.62 7.10 -11.69
C PRO A 12 22.05 6.46 -10.43
N ASP A 13 22.12 7.20 -9.32
CA ASP A 13 21.48 6.88 -8.05
C ASP A 13 20.09 6.34 -8.37
N LEU A 14 19.83 5.07 -8.02
CA LEU A 14 18.47 4.54 -8.13
C LEU A 14 17.58 5.45 -7.28
N SER A 15 16.67 6.17 -7.94
CA SER A 15 15.68 6.99 -7.24
C SER A 15 14.86 6.07 -6.35
N LEU A 16 15.11 6.12 -5.04
CA LEU A 16 14.34 5.37 -4.05
C LEU A 16 12.89 5.84 -4.12
N GLU A 17 11.98 4.94 -4.52
CA GLU A 17 10.55 5.21 -4.52
C GLU A 17 9.96 4.80 -3.17
N ILE A 18 9.35 5.75 -2.46
CA ILE A 18 8.72 5.51 -1.16
C ILE A 18 7.30 5.02 -1.41
N ALA A 19 7.01 3.82 -0.92
CA ALA A 19 5.69 3.21 -0.88
C ALA A 19 5.05 3.42 0.48
N HIS A 20 3.85 4.00 0.54
CA HIS A 20 3.07 4.10 1.77
C HIS A 20 2.13 2.89 1.85
N LEU A 21 2.22 2.15 2.95
CA LEU A 21 1.37 1.00 3.22
C LEU A 21 0.45 1.30 4.40
N LEU A 22 -0.86 1.26 4.16
CA LEU A 22 -1.87 1.25 5.20
C LEU A 22 -2.37 -0.18 5.36
N LEU A 23 -2.12 -0.76 6.53
CA LEU A 23 -2.65 -2.05 6.96
C LEU A 23 -3.72 -1.81 8.02
N ILE A 24 -4.88 -2.40 7.82
CA ILE A 24 -5.98 -2.38 8.77
C ILE A 24 -6.38 -3.83 9.05
N ASP A 25 -6.60 -4.17 10.33
CA ASP A 25 -6.97 -5.51 10.78
C ASP A 25 -8.13 -5.46 11.78
N ALA A 26 -9.00 -6.47 11.74
CA ALA A 26 -10.18 -6.59 12.58
C ALA A 26 -9.89 -7.46 13.83
N VAL A 27 -9.84 -6.83 15.00
CA VAL A 27 -9.61 -7.54 16.26
C VAL A 27 -10.76 -8.50 16.57
N GLY A 28 -10.45 -9.78 16.75
CA GLY A 28 -11.44 -10.80 17.10
C GLY A 28 -12.29 -11.27 15.93
N TYR A 29 -11.89 -10.98 14.68
CA TYR A 29 -12.56 -11.41 13.46
C TYR A 29 -12.91 -12.91 13.45
N SER A 30 -11.99 -13.76 13.90
CA SER A 30 -12.16 -15.22 13.97
C SER A 30 -13.24 -15.69 14.94
N ARG A 31 -13.77 -14.80 15.80
CA ARG A 31 -14.83 -15.10 16.77
C ARG A 31 -16.23 -14.70 16.28
N LEU A 32 -16.32 -13.99 15.16
CA LEU A 32 -17.57 -13.53 14.57
C LEU A 32 -18.20 -14.61 13.70
N LEU A 33 -19.53 -14.59 13.58
CA LEU A 33 -20.24 -15.40 12.58
C LEU A 33 -19.87 -14.94 11.16
N VAL A 34 -19.99 -15.82 10.17
CA VAL A 34 -19.62 -15.53 8.77
C VAL A 34 -20.32 -14.27 8.23
N ASN A 35 -21.59 -14.09 8.58
CA ASN A 35 -22.38 -12.92 8.22
C ASN A 35 -21.88 -11.63 8.89
N GLU A 36 -21.49 -11.69 10.17
CA GLU A 36 -20.89 -10.55 10.89
C GLU A 36 -19.50 -10.21 10.33
N GLN A 37 -18.72 -11.21 9.93
CA GLN A 37 -17.43 -11.01 9.26
C GLN A 37 -17.59 -10.28 7.92
N ILE A 38 -18.61 -10.65 7.14
CA ILE A 38 -18.91 -9.98 5.85
C ILE A 38 -19.31 -8.53 6.08
N GLU A 39 -20.19 -8.25 7.04
CA GLU A 39 -20.62 -6.89 7.38
C GLU A 39 -19.45 -6.03 7.86
N LEU A 40 -18.62 -6.58 8.76
CA LEU A 40 -17.44 -5.89 9.27
C LEU A 40 -16.44 -5.56 8.16
N LEU A 41 -16.18 -6.51 7.25
CA LEU A 41 -15.31 -6.27 6.09
C LEU A 41 -15.87 -5.20 5.16
N GLN A 42 -17.19 -5.18 4.93
CA GLN A 42 -17.84 -4.16 4.11
C GLN A 42 -17.71 -2.77 4.73
N GLU A 43 -17.94 -2.66 6.04
CA GLU A 43 -17.79 -1.42 6.79
C GLU A 43 -16.33 -0.92 6.76
N LEU A 44 -15.37 -1.81 7.04
CA LEU A 44 -13.94 -1.51 6.97
C LEU A 44 -13.53 -0.99 5.58
N ASN A 45 -14.03 -1.65 4.53
CA ASN A 45 -13.82 -1.23 3.15
C ASN A 45 -14.39 0.17 2.87
N GLN A 46 -15.58 0.45 3.38
CA GLN A 46 -16.24 1.74 3.18
C GLN A 46 -15.49 2.87 3.90
N ILE A 47 -15.03 2.62 5.13
CA ILE A 47 -14.20 3.57 5.89
C ILE A 47 -12.88 3.82 5.15
N GLY A 48 -12.19 2.76 4.72
CA GLY A 48 -10.94 2.87 3.97
C GLY A 48 -11.10 3.71 2.71
N ARG A 49 -12.16 3.46 1.92
CA ARG A 49 -12.52 4.22 0.72
C ARG A 49 -12.82 5.70 0.97
N GLY A 50 -13.31 6.03 2.16
CA GLY A 50 -13.61 7.40 2.56
C GLY A 50 -12.37 8.23 2.92
N THR A 51 -11.21 7.58 3.17
CA THR A 51 -10.00 8.30 3.58
C THR A 51 -9.39 9.10 2.44
N GLU A 52 -8.81 10.25 2.76
CA GLU A 52 -8.14 11.11 1.78
C GLU A 52 -6.96 10.39 1.11
N CYS A 53 -6.20 9.61 1.87
CA CYS A 53 -5.11 8.78 1.37
C CYS A 53 -5.58 7.79 0.29
N PHE A 54 -6.70 7.10 0.52
CA PHE A 54 -7.27 6.17 -0.45
C PHE A 54 -7.70 6.88 -1.72
N ARG A 55 -8.38 8.02 -1.61
CA ARG A 55 -8.83 8.81 -2.76
C ARG A 55 -7.66 9.37 -3.57
N ALA A 56 -6.61 9.84 -2.88
CA ALA A 56 -5.39 10.31 -3.52
C ALA A 56 -4.70 9.17 -4.28
N ALA A 57 -4.57 7.99 -3.66
CA ALA A 57 -4.00 6.80 -4.27
C ALA A 57 -4.79 6.26 -5.47
N GLU A 58 -6.12 6.29 -5.37
CA GLU A 58 -7.03 5.90 -6.45
C GLU A 58 -6.88 6.85 -7.65
N THR A 59 -6.75 8.16 -7.38
CA THR A 59 -6.56 9.18 -8.41
C THR A 59 -5.20 9.07 -9.10
N THR A 60 -4.14 8.70 -8.37
CA THR A 60 -2.79 8.53 -8.93
C THR A 60 -2.58 7.17 -9.59
N GLY A 61 -3.56 6.27 -9.54
CA GLY A 61 -3.47 4.92 -10.09
C GLY A 61 -2.44 4.03 -9.37
N LYS A 62 -1.93 4.46 -8.21
CA LYS A 62 -0.94 3.71 -7.42
C LYS A 62 -1.57 2.75 -6.40
N LEU A 63 -2.90 2.64 -6.39
CA LEU A 63 -3.61 1.83 -5.43
C LEU A 63 -3.56 0.34 -5.76
N ILE A 64 -2.78 -0.42 -4.99
CA ILE A 64 -2.84 -1.89 -5.00
C ILE A 64 -3.65 -2.33 -3.78
N ARG A 65 -4.77 -3.02 -4.04
CA ARG A 65 -5.62 -3.62 -3.00
C ARG A 65 -5.33 -5.10 -2.93
N VAL A 66 -4.87 -5.57 -1.78
CA VAL A 66 -4.70 -7.00 -1.52
C VAL A 66 -5.67 -7.41 -0.41
N PRO A 67 -6.64 -8.30 -0.70
CA PRO A 67 -7.49 -8.85 0.34
C PRO A 67 -6.65 -9.79 1.21
N SER A 68 -6.48 -9.43 2.48
CA SER A 68 -5.73 -10.22 3.46
C SER A 68 -6.69 -10.75 4.50
N GLY A 69 -7.62 -11.64 4.12
CA GLY A 69 -8.57 -12.26 5.04
C GLY A 69 -9.47 -11.24 5.77
N ASP A 70 -9.11 -10.93 7.02
CA ASP A 70 -9.73 -9.99 7.94
C ASP A 70 -9.23 -8.53 7.81
N GLY A 71 -8.18 -8.33 7.02
CA GLY A 71 -7.54 -7.04 6.83
C GLY A 71 -7.54 -6.52 5.40
N MET A 72 -7.24 -5.23 5.28
CA MET A 72 -7.00 -4.55 4.02
C MET A 72 -5.59 -3.97 3.99
N ALA A 73 -4.84 -4.31 2.94
CA ALA A 73 -3.61 -3.63 2.59
C ALA A 73 -3.88 -2.64 1.46
N LEU A 74 -3.53 -1.37 1.68
CA LEU A 74 -3.54 -0.31 0.69
C LEU A 74 -2.11 0.18 0.49
N LEU A 75 -1.61 0.04 -0.72
CA LEU A 75 -0.33 0.57 -1.16
C LEU A 75 -0.57 1.85 -1.97
N PHE A 76 0.15 2.93 -1.68
CA PHE A 76 0.04 4.21 -2.39
C PHE A 76 1.33 5.06 -2.42
#